data_AF-A0A1E3PNQ7-F1
#
_entry.id   AF-A0A1E3PNQ7-F1
#
_cell.length_a   1.000
_cell.length_b   1.000
_cell.length_c   1.000
_cell.angle_alpha   90.00
_cell.angle_beta   90.00
_cell.angle_gamma   90.00
#
_symmetry.space_group_name_H-M   'P 1'
#
loop_
_entity.id
_entity.type
_entity.pdbx_description
1 polymer ?
#
loop_
_entity_poly.entity_id
_entity_poly.type
_entity_poly.pdbx_seq_one_letter_code
_entity_poly.pdbx_strand_id
1 'polypeptide(L)'
;GTARLKKKIRDIERLLRQEGVSATKRLENERALAASKIELTNAIQEKKVKEVAKKYHMVRFFERKKAVRRLKQANKTRADANTREERDNLEDEVKKCEIDLAYNLHFPVEKKYISLYPKE
;
A
#
# COMPACT_ATOMS: atom_id res chain seq x y z
N GLY A 1 -12.43 -1.36 17.85
CA GLY A 1 -12.39 -2.48 16.90
C GLY A 1 -13.62 -2.48 16.00
N THR A 2 -13.50 -2.98 14.77
CA THR A 2 -14.56 -2.94 13.74
C THR A 2 -15.90 -3.54 14.19
N ALA A 3 -15.90 -4.51 15.12
CA ALA A 3 -17.10 -5.09 15.71
C ALA A 3 -17.96 -4.06 16.49
N ARG A 4 -17.33 -3.14 17.23
CA ARG A 4 -18.02 -2.06 17.95
C ARG A 4 -18.68 -1.09 16.99
N LEU A 5 -17.99 -0.73 15.90
CA LEU A 5 -18.53 0.15 14.85
C LEU A 5 -19.73 -0.50 14.15
N LYS A 6 -19.61 -1.78 13.78
CA LYS A 6 -20.73 -2.55 13.21
C LYS A 6 -21.92 -2.66 14.17
N LYS A 7 -21.70 -2.79 15.48
CA LYS A 7 -22.77 -2.76 16.48
C LYS A 7 -23.45 -1.37 16.50
N LYS A 8 -22.67 -0.30 16.64
CA LYS A 8 -23.17 1.09 16.64
C LYS A 8 -24.00 1.42 15.39
N ILE A 9 -23.52 1.03 14.21
CA ILE A 9 -24.24 1.21 12.94
C ILE A 9 -25.59 0.49 12.97
N ARG A 10 -25.62 -0.79 13.37
CA ARG A 10 -26.87 -1.56 13.47
C ARG A 10 -27.84 -0.95 14.48
N ASP A 11 -27.34 -0.47 15.61
CA ASP A 11 -28.16 0.13 16.67
C ASP A 11 -28.78 1.46 16.18
N ILE A 12 -28.01 2.32 15.51
CA ILE A 12 -28.52 3.57 14.90
C ILE A 12 -29.52 3.27 13.77
N GLU A 13 -29.25 2.30 12.91
CA GLU A 13 -30.20 1.89 11.86
C GLU A 13 -31.51 1.33 12.44
N ARG A 14 -31.45 0.63 13.57
CA ARG A 14 -32.66 0.16 14.28
C ARG A 14 -33.43 1.35 14.86
N LEU A 15 -32.74 2.31 15.48
CA LEU A 15 -33.36 3.52 16.02
C LEU A 15 -34.05 4.35 14.92
N LEU A 16 -33.42 4.51 13.75
CA LEU A 16 -33.97 5.26 12.63
C LEU A 16 -35.20 4.60 12.00
N ARG A 17 -35.35 3.27 12.12
CA ARG A 17 -36.53 2.52 11.68
C ARG A 17 -37.73 2.63 12.63
N GLN A 18 -37.52 3.09 13.86
CA GLN A 18 -38.59 3.21 14.84
C GLN A 18 -39.46 4.46 14.56
N GLU A 19 -40.77 4.31 14.75
CA GLU A 19 -41.73 5.42 14.68
C GLU A 19 -41.63 6.30 15.95
N GLY A 20 -41.81 7.61 15.81
CA GLY A 20 -41.80 8.55 16.94
C GLY A 20 -40.46 9.26 17.22
N VAL A 21 -39.44 9.10 16.38
CA VAL A 21 -38.19 9.88 16.48
C VAL A 21 -38.41 11.30 15.97
N SER A 22 -38.04 12.32 16.77
CA SER A 22 -38.15 13.72 16.36
C SER A 22 -37.25 14.04 15.15
N ALA A 23 -37.67 14.98 14.31
CA ALA A 23 -36.95 15.34 13.09
C ALA A 23 -35.48 15.74 13.33
N THR A 24 -35.22 16.52 14.39
CA THR A 24 -33.86 16.91 14.81
C THR A 24 -33.00 15.70 15.20
N LYS A 25 -33.54 14.79 16.02
CA LYS A 25 -32.83 13.57 16.42
C LYS A 25 -32.61 12.63 15.25
N ARG A 26 -33.54 12.58 14.29
CA ARG A 26 -33.38 11.79 13.06
C ARG A 26 -32.17 12.30 12.24
N LEU A 27 -32.10 13.61 12.01
CA LEU A 27 -30.99 14.23 11.27
C LEU A 27 -29.63 14.00 11.95
N GLU A 28 -29.55 14.13 13.28
CA GLU A 28 -28.33 13.86 14.04
C GLU A 28 -27.89 12.40 13.91
N ASN A 29 -28.83 11.46 14.03
CA ASN A 29 -28.55 10.04 13.91
C ASN A 29 -28.13 9.64 12.49
N GLU A 30 -28.71 10.25 11.45
CA GLU A 30 -28.28 10.05 10.06
C GLU A 30 -26.85 10.53 9.83
N ARG A 31 -26.49 11.71 10.35
CA ARG A 31 -25.11 12.22 10.30
C ARG A 31 -24.15 11.28 11.04
N ALA A 32 -24.52 10.84 12.25
CA ALA A 32 -23.73 9.91 13.04
C ALA A 32 -23.58 8.53 12.37
N LEU A 33 -24.63 8.07 11.67
CA LEU A 33 -24.61 6.84 10.87
C LEU A 33 -23.62 6.96 9.71
N ALA A 34 -23.69 8.06 8.95
CA ALA A 34 -22.78 8.33 7.83
C ALA A 34 -21.33 8.35 8.30
N ALA A 35 -21.04 9.08 9.39
CA ALA A 35 -19.70 9.12 9.99
C ALA A 35 -19.23 7.72 10.42
N SER A 36 -20.08 6.96 11.11
CA SER A 36 -19.73 5.61 11.59
C SER A 36 -19.49 4.62 10.42
N LYS A 37 -20.18 4.80 9.28
CA LYS A 37 -19.96 4.02 8.06
C LYS A 37 -18.59 4.32 7.43
N ILE A 38 -18.21 5.59 7.33
CA ILE A 38 -16.88 6.01 6.84
C ILE A 38 -15.77 5.47 7.74
N GLU A 39 -15.93 5.57 9.06
CA GLU A 39 -14.97 4.99 10.02
C GLU A 39 -14.82 3.48 9.83
N LEU A 40 -15.93 2.77 9.60
CA LEU A 40 -15.90 1.34 9.36
C LEU A 40 -15.16 0.98 8.06
N THR A 41 -15.40 1.71 6.97
CA THR A 41 -14.71 1.48 5.70
C THR A 41 -13.21 1.72 5.83
N ASN A 42 -12.81 2.78 6.53
CA ASN A 42 -11.39 3.10 6.75
C ASN A 42 -10.71 2.02 7.59
N ALA A 43 -11.35 1.58 8.68
CA ALA A 43 -10.81 0.52 9.53
C ALA A 43 -10.70 -0.82 8.79
N ILE A 44 -11.61 -1.13 7.87
CA ILE A 44 -11.51 -2.32 7.01
C ILE A 44 -10.35 -2.18 6.03
N GLN A 45 -10.19 -1.02 5.39
CA GLN A 45 -9.11 -0.77 4.44
C GLN A 45 -7.74 -0.84 5.12
N GLU A 46 -7.57 -0.19 6.27
CA GLU A 46 -6.35 -0.27 7.06
C GLU A 46 -5.99 -1.71 7.44
N LYS A 47 -6.99 -2.51 7.80
CA LYS A 47 -6.77 -3.93 8.11
C LYS A 47 -6.27 -4.69 6.88
N LYS A 48 -6.89 -4.49 5.72
CA LYS A 48 -6.46 -5.10 4.45
C LYS A 48 -5.03 -4.68 4.09
N VAL A 49 -4.72 -3.39 4.21
CA VAL A 49 -3.37 -2.85 3.95
C VAL A 49 -2.34 -3.55 4.85
N LYS A 50 -2.62 -3.70 6.14
CA LYS A 50 -1.74 -4.39 7.09
C LYS A 50 -1.55 -5.87 6.72
N GLU A 51 -2.61 -6.56 6.33
CA GLU A 51 -2.54 -7.97 5.91
C GLU A 51 -1.70 -8.14 4.63
N VAL A 52 -1.93 -7.31 3.62
CA VAL A 52 -1.16 -7.33 2.36
C VAL A 52 0.30 -6.97 2.61
N ALA A 53 0.56 -5.91 3.40
CA ALA A 53 1.91 -5.51 3.76
C ALA A 53 2.66 -6.64 4.48
N LYS A 54 2.02 -7.32 5.44
CA LYS A 54 2.61 -8.48 6.12
C LYS A 54 2.89 -9.64 5.16
N LYS A 55 1.94 -9.94 4.26
CA LYS A 55 2.06 -11.02 3.28
C LYS A 55 3.27 -10.86 2.35
N TYR A 56 3.53 -9.64 1.87
CA TYR A 56 4.61 -9.37 0.93
C TYR A 56 5.87 -8.76 1.56
N HIS A 57 5.88 -8.55 2.89
CA HIS A 57 6.97 -7.90 3.60
C HIS A 57 8.33 -8.53 3.27
N MET A 58 8.44 -9.86 3.40
CA MET A 58 9.69 -10.57 3.17
C MET A 58 10.10 -10.57 1.70
N VAL A 59 9.16 -10.78 0.78
CA VAL A 59 9.45 -10.76 -0.67
C VAL A 59 10.00 -9.40 -1.07
N ARG A 60 9.33 -8.31 -0.68
CA ARG A 60 9.78 -6.93 -0.94
C ARG A 60 11.12 -6.61 -0.27
N PHE A 61 11.36 -7.14 0.93
CA PHE A 61 12.64 -6.95 1.62
C PHE A 61 13.80 -7.56 0.83
N PHE A 62 13.65 -8.82 0.39
CA PHE A 62 14.68 -9.49 -0.39
C PHE A 62 14.85 -8.86 -1.78
N GLU A 63 13.76 -8.48 -2.45
CA GLU A 63 13.85 -7.81 -3.74
C GLU A 63 14.50 -6.43 -3.64
N ARG A 64 14.16 -5.64 -2.61
CA ARG A 64 14.85 -4.37 -2.33
C ARG A 64 16.34 -4.60 -2.10
N LYS A 65 16.73 -5.60 -1.31
CA LYS A 65 18.15 -5.92 -1.07
C LYS A 65 18.85 -6.33 -2.37
N LYS A 66 18.17 -7.10 -3.23
CA LYS A 66 18.67 -7.52 -4.56
C LYS A 66 18.84 -6.32 -5.49
N ALA A 67 17.85 -5.44 -5.58
CA ALA A 67 17.87 -4.21 -6.38
C ALA A 67 19.00 -3.26 -5.92
N VAL A 68 19.15 -3.04 -4.61
CA VAL A 68 20.26 -2.22 -4.07
C VAL A 68 21.62 -2.82 -4.43
N ARG A 69 21.79 -4.14 -4.31
CA ARG A 69 23.04 -4.81 -4.69
C ARG A 69 23.34 -4.63 -6.18
N ARG A 70 22.34 -4.79 -7.04
CA ARG A 70 22.47 -4.62 -8.50
C ARG A 70 22.84 -3.19 -8.87
N LEU A 71 22.15 -2.20 -8.29
CA LEU A 71 22.48 -0.80 -8.51
C LEU A 71 23.91 -0.47 -8.08
N LYS A 72 24.37 -1.02 -6.94
CA LYS A 72 25.75 -0.85 -6.50
C LYS A 72 26.76 -1.50 -7.46
N GLN A 73 26.44 -2.68 -7.98
CA GLN A 73 27.28 -3.39 -8.95
C GLN A 73 27.34 -2.63 -10.28
N ALA A 74 26.20 -2.21 -10.83
CA ALA A 74 26.12 -1.46 -12.08
C ALA A 74 26.91 -0.14 -12.00
N ASN A 75 26.76 0.60 -10.88
CA ASN A 75 27.55 1.81 -10.65
C ASN A 75 29.06 1.55 -10.57
N LYS A 76 29.46 0.43 -9.94
CA LYS A 76 30.87 0.04 -9.89
C LYS A 76 31.39 -0.31 -11.29
N THR A 77 30.69 -1.14 -12.04
CA THR A 77 31.07 -1.51 -13.41
C THR A 77 31.17 -0.28 -14.32
N ARG A 78 30.26 0.70 -14.18
CA ARG A 78 30.35 1.98 -14.89
C ARG A 78 31.58 2.79 -14.50
N ALA A 79 31.96 2.80 -13.22
CA ALA A 79 33.15 3.50 -12.74
C ALA A 79 34.46 2.84 -13.22
N ASP A 80 34.47 1.51 -13.30
CA ASP A 80 35.63 0.71 -13.73
C ASP A 80 35.76 0.63 -15.27
N ALA A 81 34.80 1.18 -16.03
CA ALA A 81 34.82 1.17 -17.50
C ALA A 81 35.88 2.11 -18.08
N ASN A 82 36.67 1.59 -19.03
CA ASN A 82 37.83 2.27 -19.60
C ASN A 82 37.49 3.14 -20.81
N THR A 83 36.44 2.78 -21.56
CA THR A 83 36.03 3.52 -22.76
C THR A 83 34.75 4.32 -22.52
N ARG A 84 34.56 5.40 -23.30
CA ARG A 84 33.36 6.24 -23.24
C ARG A 84 32.11 5.49 -23.73
N GLU A 85 32.26 4.69 -24.78
CA GLU A 85 31.16 3.89 -25.36
C GLU A 85 30.66 2.82 -24.38
N GLU A 86 31.54 2.15 -23.64
CA GLU A 86 31.13 1.21 -22.58
C GLU A 86 30.41 1.92 -21.43
N ARG A 87 30.85 3.12 -21.06
CA ARG A 87 30.17 3.92 -20.01
C ARG A 87 28.76 4.32 -20.41
N ASP A 88 28.58 4.74 -21.65
CA ASP A 88 27.28 5.15 -22.19
C ASP A 88 26.32 3.94 -22.24
N ASN A 89 26.80 2.77 -22.67
CA ASN A 89 26.01 1.53 -22.65
C ASN A 89 25.63 1.06 -21.23
N LEU A 90 26.54 1.24 -20.25
CA LEU A 90 26.29 0.90 -18.84
C LEU A 90 25.36 1.90 -18.14
N GLU A 91 25.17 3.11 -18.70
CA GLU A 91 24.25 4.10 -18.14
C GLU A 91 22.80 3.60 -18.20
N ASP A 92 22.43 2.91 -19.28
CA ASP A 92 21.10 2.31 -19.42
C ASP A 92 20.87 1.18 -18.42
N GLU A 93 21.90 0.40 -18.09
CA GLU A 93 21.82 -0.63 -17.05
C GLU A 93 21.65 -0.03 -15.65
N VAL A 94 22.36 1.07 -15.36
CA VAL A 94 22.20 1.81 -14.11
C VAL A 94 20.77 2.36 -14.01
N LYS A 95 20.26 3.01 -15.06
CA LYS A 95 18.87 3.53 -15.10
C LYS A 95 17.84 2.43 -14.85
N LYS A 96 18.00 1.25 -15.46
CA LYS A 96 17.12 0.09 -15.19
C LYS A 96 17.17 -0.31 -13.72
N CYS A 97 18.36 -0.41 -13.13
CA CYS A 97 18.51 -0.74 -11.71
C CYS A 97 17.89 0.32 -10.78
N GLU A 98 17.94 1.60 -11.14
CA GLU A 98 17.29 2.69 -10.41
C GLU A 98 15.77 2.57 -10.46
N ILE A 99 15.21 2.26 -11.64
CA ILE A 99 13.77 2.02 -11.81
C ILE A 99 13.32 0.82 -10.98
N ASP A 100 14.09 -0.28 -10.99
CA ASP A 100 13.80 -1.47 -10.18
C ASP A 100 13.79 -1.15 -8.67
N LEU A 101 14.75 -0.33 -8.22
CA LEU A 101 14.79 0.12 -6.82
C LEU A 101 13.60 1.03 -6.50
N ALA A 102 13.28 1.97 -7.38
CA ALA A 102 12.13 2.86 -7.23
C ALA A 102 10.81 2.08 -7.15
N TYR A 103 10.66 1.03 -7.98
CA TYR A 103 9.52 0.12 -7.92
C TYR A 103 9.40 -0.52 -6.53
N ASN A 104 10.48 -1.10 -6.01
CA ASN A 104 10.47 -1.74 -4.68
C ASN A 104 10.09 -0.78 -3.55
N LEU A 105 10.58 0.46 -3.62
CA LEU A 105 10.36 1.50 -2.61
C LEU A 105 8.94 2.08 -2.67
N HIS A 106 8.46 2.40 -3.86
CA HIS A 106 7.24 3.18 -4.06
C HIS A 106 6.01 2.34 -4.40
N PHE A 107 6.14 1.02 -4.58
CA PHE A 107 4.99 0.17 -4.87
C PHE A 107 3.92 0.24 -3.76
N PRO A 108 2.64 0.50 -4.11
CA PRO A 108 1.56 0.59 -3.15
C PRO A 108 1.41 -0.66 -2.28
N VAL A 109 1.47 -0.49 -0.95
CA VAL A 109 1.32 -1.57 0.05
C VAL A 109 -0.05 -2.23 0.05
N GLU A 110 -1.06 -1.55 -0.48
CA GLU A 110 -2.44 -2.05 -0.57
C GLU A 110 -2.69 -2.98 -1.76
N LYS A 111 -1.77 -3.01 -2.75
CA LYS A 111 -1.89 -3.84 -3.94
C LYS A 111 -1.10 -5.13 -3.82
N LYS A 112 -1.50 -6.14 -4.59
CA LYS A 112 -0.73 -7.37 -4.76
C LYS A 112 0.63 -7.00 -5.36
N TYR A 113 1.70 -7.31 -4.63
CA TYR A 113 3.06 -7.09 -5.10
C TYR A 113 3.37 -7.98 -6.30
N ILE A 114 4.02 -7.41 -7.32
CA ILE A 114 4.49 -8.14 -8.51
C ILE A 114 6.01 -8.24 -8.38
N SER A 115 6.49 -9.47 -8.20
CA SER A 115 7.91 -9.76 -8.04
C SER A 115 8.66 -9.45 -9.34
N LEU A 116 9.70 -8.63 -9.26
CA LEU A 116 10.60 -8.36 -10.39
C LEU A 116 11.57 -9.52 -10.61
N TYR A 117 11.89 -10.28 -9.57
CA TYR A 117 12.90 -11.34 -9.61
C TYR A 117 12.35 -12.70 -9.13
N PRO A 118 11.30 -13.27 -9.77
CA PRO A 118 10.58 -14.43 -9.25
C PRO A 118 11.28 -15.79 -9.47
N LYS A 119 12.22 -15.89 -10.41
CA LYS A 119 12.86 -17.15 -10.85
C LYS A 119 14.39 -17.13 -10.75
N GLU A 120 14.93 -16.18 -9.98
CA GLU A 120 16.37 -16.00 -9.79
C GLU A 120 16.84 -16.36 -8.38
#